data_AF-A0A6J7L241-F1
#
_entry.id   AF-A0A6J7L241-F1
#
_cell.length_a   1.000
_cell.length_b   1.000
_cell.length_c   1.000
_cell.angle_alpha   90.00
_cell.angle_beta   90.00
_cell.angle_gamma   90.00
#
_symmetry.space_group_name_H-M   'P 1'
#
loop_
_entity.id
_entity.type
_entity.pdbx_description
1 polymer ?
#
loop_
_entity_poly.entity_id
_entity_poly.type
_entity_poly.pdbx_seq_one_letter_code
_entity_poly.pdbx_strand_id
1 'polypeptide(L)'
;MAVGSAAGTIAVTNAAGTGASSGSFTTYNTAPNITLSSSSVTADSVTAVSITVASNSGGPAASYNLLGTLPLGLTFNSSTGAISGTPQEARATSTYTVEAINPMGTGTATFTLTTTY
;
A
#
# COMPACT_ATOMS: atom_id res chain seq x y z
N MET A 1 18.06 -1.98 20.31
CA MET A 1 16.73 -2.29 19.73
C MET A 1 16.97 -3.16 18.51
N ALA A 2 16.84 -4.47 18.67
CA ALA A 2 16.99 -5.45 17.59
C ALA A 2 15.74 -6.33 17.64
N VAL A 3 14.89 -6.23 16.63
CA VAL A 3 13.76 -7.13 16.44
C VAL A 3 14.30 -8.40 15.80
N GLY A 4 14.70 -9.35 16.65
CA GLY A 4 15.15 -10.67 16.21
C GLY A 4 13.96 -11.45 15.65
N SER A 5 14.10 -11.99 14.45
CA SER A 5 13.18 -12.95 13.87
C SER A 5 13.06 -14.16 14.81
N ALA A 6 11.92 -14.31 15.48
CA ALA A 6 11.65 -15.51 16.25
C ALA A 6 11.26 -16.63 15.28
N ALA A 7 12.22 -17.47 14.89
CA ALA A 7 11.92 -18.75 14.27
C ALA A 7 11.23 -19.65 15.32
N GLY A 8 9.91 -19.51 15.45
CA GLY A 8 9.12 -20.40 16.29
C GLY A 8 9.21 -21.82 15.74
N THR A 9 9.83 -22.73 16.48
CA THR A 9 9.84 -24.15 16.11
C THR A 9 8.48 -24.73 16.51
N ILE A 10 7.62 -25.06 15.55
CA ILE A 10 6.40 -25.83 15.81
C ILE A 10 6.83 -27.29 16.04
N ALA A 11 6.96 -27.69 17.30
CA ALA A 11 7.16 -29.10 17.64
C ALA A 11 5.80 -29.81 17.63
N VAL A 12 5.47 -30.50 16.52
CA VAL A 12 4.40 -31.50 16.51
C VAL A 12 4.98 -32.83 16.97
N THR A 13 4.64 -33.25 18.18
CA THR A 13 5.05 -34.56 18.71
C THR A 13 3.98 -35.59 18.35
N ASN A 14 4.23 -36.44 17.36
CA ASN A 14 3.55 -37.73 17.22
C ASN A 14 4.60 -38.84 17.38
N ALA A 15 4.22 -39.95 18.00
CA ALA A 15 5.09 -41.00 18.57
C ALA A 15 5.97 -41.79 17.56
N ALA A 16 6.17 -41.32 16.32
CA ALA A 16 6.87 -42.04 15.25
C ALA A 16 8.03 -41.29 14.58
N GLY A 17 8.49 -40.15 15.13
CA GLY A 17 9.70 -39.47 14.66
C GLY A 17 9.46 -38.01 14.28
N THR A 18 10.43 -37.17 14.63
CA THR A 18 10.39 -35.72 14.39
C THR A 18 10.70 -35.43 12.92
N GLY A 19 9.66 -35.23 12.11
CA GLY A 19 9.80 -34.49 10.86
C GLY A 19 9.84 -33.00 11.17
N ALA A 20 11.01 -32.37 11.09
CA ALA A 20 11.10 -30.92 11.22
C ALA A 20 10.64 -30.26 9.91
N SER A 21 9.44 -29.68 9.89
CA SER A 21 9.04 -28.76 8.83
C SER A 21 9.47 -27.34 9.22
N SER A 22 10.47 -26.81 8.53
CA SER A 22 10.85 -25.39 8.64
C SER A 22 9.84 -24.54 7.88
N GLY A 23 8.72 -24.20 8.52
CA GLY A 23 7.85 -23.12 8.04
C GLY A 23 8.49 -21.78 8.36
N SER A 24 8.78 -20.96 7.34
CA SER A 24 9.20 -19.58 7.57
C SER A 24 7.99 -18.77 8.04
N PHE A 25 7.89 -18.54 9.35
CA PHE A 25 6.95 -17.57 9.89
C PHE A 25 7.60 -16.19 9.79
N THR A 26 7.37 -15.47 8.69
CA THR A 26 7.78 -14.07 8.60
C THR A 26 6.79 -13.22 9.38
N THR A 27 7.02 -13.06 10.68
CA THR A 27 6.33 -12.01 11.44
C THR A 27 6.81 -10.66 10.92
N TYR A 28 5.99 -10.01 10.11
CA TYR A 28 6.24 -8.64 9.70
C TYR A 28 6.07 -7.73 10.91
N ASN A 29 7.20 -7.38 11.53
CA ASN A 29 7.22 -6.57 12.75
C ASN A 29 7.40 -5.07 12.45
N THR A 30 7.18 -4.65 11.20
CA THR A 30 7.37 -3.26 10.76
C THR A 30 6.11 -2.72 10.10
N ALA A 31 5.83 -1.43 10.32
CA ALA A 31 4.80 -0.71 9.58
C ALA A 31 5.15 -0.71 8.08
N PRO A 32 4.16 -0.53 7.19
CA PRO A 32 4.42 -0.40 5.76
C PRO A 32 5.29 0.82 5.49
N ASN A 33 6.08 0.77 4.42
CA ASN A 33 6.85 1.92 3.93
C ASN A 33 6.73 1.94 2.42
N ILE A 34 5.74 2.69 1.94
CA ILE A 34 5.31 2.67 0.55
C ILE A 34 5.87 3.84 -0.24
N THR A 35 6.07 3.63 -1.54
CA THR A 35 6.27 4.69 -2.52
C THR A 35 5.25 4.56 -3.65
N LEU A 36 4.89 5.68 -4.27
CA LEU A 36 3.96 5.69 -5.40
C LEU A 36 4.73 5.72 -6.72
N SER A 37 4.10 5.24 -7.79
CA SER A 37 4.66 5.29 -9.15
C SER A 37 4.87 6.72 -9.65
N SER A 38 4.17 7.69 -9.06
CA SER A 38 4.27 9.11 -9.43
C SER A 38 3.96 9.99 -8.21
N SER A 39 4.74 11.06 -8.02
CA SER A 39 4.54 12.06 -6.96
C SER A 39 3.75 13.28 -7.43
N SER A 40 3.57 13.45 -8.75
CA SER A 40 2.78 14.53 -9.34
C SER A 40 2.16 14.06 -10.65
N VAL A 41 0.86 14.29 -10.84
CA VAL A 41 0.13 13.97 -12.06
C VAL A 41 -0.71 15.16 -12.49
N THR A 42 -0.62 15.50 -13.77
CA THR A 42 -1.55 16.42 -14.42
C THR A 42 -2.34 15.61 -15.45
N ALA A 43 -3.66 15.68 -15.40
CA ALA A 43 -4.55 14.96 -16.29
C ALA A 43 -5.70 15.85 -16.76
N ASP A 44 -6.28 15.51 -17.90
CA ASP A 44 -7.44 16.20 -18.46
C ASP A 44 -8.57 15.21 -18.80
N SER A 45 -9.68 15.69 -19.37
CA SER A 45 -10.82 14.87 -19.79
C SER A 45 -10.49 13.76 -20.80
N VAL A 46 -9.33 13.81 -21.48
CA VAL A 46 -8.85 12.73 -22.38
C VAL A 46 -7.65 11.94 -21.84
N THR A 47 -7.01 12.37 -20.74
CA THR A 47 -5.82 11.72 -20.19
C THR A 47 -6.16 10.92 -18.93
N ALA A 48 -6.00 9.60 -19.00
CA ALA A 48 -6.22 8.74 -17.84
C ALA A 48 -5.10 8.90 -16.79
N VAL A 49 -5.49 8.90 -15.52
CA VAL A 49 -4.61 8.81 -14.36
C VAL A 49 -4.39 7.34 -14.02
N SER A 50 -3.15 6.95 -13.75
CA SER A 50 -2.79 5.64 -13.22
C SER A 50 -1.64 5.77 -12.22
N ILE A 51 -1.96 5.75 -10.94
CA ILE A 51 -0.98 5.80 -9.83
C ILE A 51 -1.08 4.48 -9.06
N THR A 52 0.04 3.81 -8.85
CA THR A 52 0.11 2.55 -8.11
C THR A 52 1.13 2.64 -6.99
N VAL A 53 1.08 1.71 -6.04
CA VAL A 53 2.16 1.50 -5.07
C VAL A 53 3.33 0.85 -5.81
N ALA A 54 4.43 1.60 -5.99
CA ALA A 54 5.60 1.17 -6.73
C ALA A 54 6.50 0.23 -5.91
N SER A 55 6.62 0.49 -4.61
CA SER A 55 7.35 -0.38 -3.70
C SER A 55 6.78 -0.30 -2.28
N ASN A 56 6.97 -1.37 -1.52
CA ASN A 56 6.76 -1.40 -0.08
C ASN A 56 7.99 -2.06 0.56
N SER A 57 8.83 -1.26 1.22
CA SER A 57 10.05 -1.74 1.91
C SER A 57 9.81 -2.11 3.37
N GLY A 58 8.62 -1.81 3.89
CA GLY A 58 8.18 -2.16 5.24
C GLY A 58 7.44 -3.50 5.29
N GLY A 59 6.55 -3.65 6.28
CA GLY A 59 5.65 -4.79 6.35
C GLY A 59 4.56 -4.72 5.25
N PRO A 60 3.98 -5.85 4.82
CA PRO A 60 2.88 -5.85 3.87
C PRO A 60 1.70 -5.08 4.45
N ALA A 61 1.04 -4.33 3.57
CA ALA A 61 -0.18 -3.63 3.91
C ALA A 61 -1.34 -4.64 3.95
N ALA A 62 -2.18 -4.56 4.98
CA ALA A 62 -3.44 -5.29 5.06
C ALA A 62 -4.57 -4.55 4.33
N SER A 63 -4.51 -3.21 4.31
CA SER A 63 -5.44 -2.36 3.60
C SER A 63 -4.79 -1.05 3.19
N TYR A 64 -5.43 -0.36 2.24
CA TYR A 64 -5.06 0.98 1.83
C TYR A 64 -6.23 1.95 2.02
N ASN A 65 -5.90 3.19 2.38
CA ASN A 65 -6.83 4.29 2.50
C ASN A 65 -6.31 5.51 1.74
N LEU A 66 -7.22 6.38 1.31
CA LEU A 66 -6.88 7.64 0.65
C LEU A 66 -7.43 8.80 1.47
N LEU A 67 -6.55 9.72 1.86
CA LEU A 67 -6.95 10.99 2.47
C LEU A 67 -7.18 12.04 1.39
N GLY A 68 -8.40 12.56 1.35
CA GLY A 68 -8.88 13.52 0.37
C GLY A 68 -9.97 12.94 -0.53
N THR A 69 -10.69 13.82 -1.23
CA THR A 69 -11.75 13.42 -2.17
C THR A 69 -11.23 13.53 -3.59
N LEU A 70 -11.18 12.41 -4.31
CA LEU A 70 -10.83 12.41 -5.72
C LEU A 70 -11.88 13.17 -6.56
N PRO A 71 -11.48 13.87 -7.64
CA PRO A 71 -12.42 14.42 -8.62
C PRO A 71 -13.24 13.30 -9.27
N LEU A 72 -14.43 13.64 -9.78
CA LEU A 72 -15.29 12.69 -10.47
C LEU A 72 -14.54 12.00 -11.62
N GLY A 73 -14.83 10.72 -11.83
CA GLY A 73 -14.20 9.88 -12.86
C GLY A 73 -12.90 9.19 -12.43
N LEU A 74 -12.33 9.55 -11.27
CA LEU A 74 -11.23 8.82 -10.65
C LEU A 74 -11.73 7.89 -9.54
N THR A 75 -11.11 6.71 -9.43
CA THR A 75 -11.42 5.70 -8.43
C THR A 75 -10.16 5.28 -7.67
N PHE A 76 -10.31 5.05 -6.37
CA PHE A 76 -9.27 4.47 -5.51
C PHE A 76 -9.59 3.01 -5.18
N ASN A 77 -8.59 2.14 -5.33
CA ASN A 77 -8.69 0.73 -4.95
C ASN A 77 -8.07 0.53 -3.56
N SER A 78 -8.90 0.31 -2.55
CA SER A 78 -8.47 0.11 -1.16
C SER A 78 -7.73 -1.21 -0.90
N SER A 79 -7.72 -2.16 -1.84
CA SER A 79 -6.94 -3.39 -1.74
C SER A 79 -5.52 -3.24 -2.27
N THR A 80 -5.29 -2.36 -3.24
CA THR A 80 -3.97 -2.20 -3.88
C THR A 80 -3.33 -0.83 -3.68
N GLY A 81 -4.07 0.16 -3.18
CA GLY A 81 -3.64 1.54 -3.08
C GLY A 81 -3.57 2.26 -4.42
N ALA A 82 -4.10 1.67 -5.49
CA ALA A 82 -4.05 2.24 -6.84
C ALA A 82 -5.15 3.29 -7.06
N ILE A 83 -4.79 4.40 -7.71
CA ILE A 83 -5.73 5.40 -8.25
C ILE A 83 -5.78 5.23 -9.77
N SER A 84 -6.97 5.09 -10.33
CA SER A 84 -7.17 4.97 -11.77
C SER A 84 -8.45 5.65 -12.25
N GLY A 85 -8.44 6.12 -13.50
CA GLY A 85 -9.63 6.65 -14.17
C GLY A 85 -9.31 7.87 -15.03
N THR A 86 -10.33 8.52 -15.57
CA THR A 86 -10.19 9.77 -16.34
C THR A 86 -11.02 10.85 -15.64
N PRO A 87 -10.44 12.01 -15.32
CA PRO A 87 -11.17 13.04 -14.59
C PRO A 87 -12.31 13.60 -15.45
N GLN A 88 -13.48 13.77 -14.83
CA GLN A 88 -14.68 14.35 -15.43
C GLN A 88 -14.89 15.81 -14.97
N GLU A 89 -14.03 16.32 -14.10
CA GLU A 89 -14.10 17.69 -13.58
C GLU A 89 -12.70 18.29 -13.40
N ALA A 90 -12.59 19.59 -13.63
CA ALA A 90 -11.36 20.34 -13.35
C ALA A 90 -11.22 20.60 -11.85
N ARG A 91 -10.01 20.41 -11.33
CA ARG A 91 -9.66 20.64 -9.92
C ARG A 91 -8.28 21.25 -9.84
N ALA A 92 -8.18 22.31 -9.06
CA ALA A 92 -6.90 22.92 -8.72
C ALA A 92 -5.97 21.88 -8.07
N THR A 93 -4.66 22.08 -8.26
CA THR A 93 -3.62 21.22 -7.72
C THR A 93 -3.85 20.94 -6.24
N SER A 94 -4.10 19.68 -5.91
CA SER A 94 -4.38 19.22 -4.55
C SER A 94 -3.40 18.11 -4.18
N THR A 95 -2.96 18.10 -2.92
CA THR A 95 -2.12 17.02 -2.37
C THR A 95 -3.02 15.94 -1.79
N TYR A 96 -2.74 14.70 -2.15
CA TYR A 96 -3.41 13.51 -1.65
C TYR A 96 -2.41 12.63 -0.92
N THR A 97 -2.88 11.90 0.10
CA THR A 97 -2.06 10.98 0.88
C THR A 97 -2.65 9.59 0.78
N VAL A 98 -1.87 8.63 0.29
CA VAL A 98 -2.18 7.21 0.33
C VAL A 98 -1.59 6.64 1.62
N GLU A 99 -2.44 5.96 2.40
CA GLU A 99 -2.07 5.28 3.63
C GLU A 99 -2.09 3.76 3.38
N ALA A 100 -1.00 3.09 3.71
CA ALA A 100 -0.89 1.64 3.76
C ALA A 100 -0.91 1.22 5.23
N ILE A 101 -1.87 0.38 5.62
CA ILE A 101 -2.15 0.09 7.03
C ILE A 101 -1.89 -1.39 7.30
N ASN A 102 -1.17 -1.68 8.38
CA ASN A 102 -1.06 -3.02 8.94
C ASN A 102 -1.11 -2.97 10.48
N PRO A 103 -1.17 -4.12 11.18
CA PRO A 103 -1.24 -4.13 12.65
C PRO A 103 -0.03 -3.48 13.36
N MET A 104 1.10 -3.33 12.67
CA MET A 104 2.32 -2.72 13.20
C MET A 104 2.38 -1.21 12.97
N GLY A 105 1.46 -0.64 12.17
CA GLY A 105 1.34 0.80 11.95
C GLY A 105 0.91 1.18 10.53
N THR A 106 1.08 2.46 10.22
CA THR A 106 0.67 3.04 8.93
C THR A 106 1.89 3.63 8.21
N GLY A 107 2.07 3.22 6.96
CA GLY A 107 2.98 3.85 6.01
C GLY A 107 2.22 4.85 5.14
N THR A 108 2.84 5.99 4.81
CA THR A 108 2.18 7.03 4.00
C THR A 108 3.03 7.42 2.82
N ALA A 109 2.39 7.66 1.68
CA ALA A 109 3.01 8.30 0.53
C ALA A 109 2.07 9.38 -0.04
N THR A 110 2.65 10.47 -0.53
CA THR A 110 1.88 11.62 -1.03
C THR A 110 2.09 11.80 -2.53
N PHE A 111 1.06 12.34 -3.18
CA PHE A 111 1.16 12.82 -4.55
C PHE A 111 0.33 14.09 -4.73
N THR A 112 0.71 14.91 -5.71
CA THR A 112 -0.12 16.03 -6.18
C THR A 112 -0.87 15.65 -7.43
N LEU A 113 -2.12 16.09 -7.52
CA LEU A 113 -2.95 15.90 -8.71
C LEU A 113 -3.59 17.22 -9.10
N THR A 114 -3.44 17.54 -10.39
CA THR A 114 -4.12 18.65 -11.07
C THR A 114 -4.98 18.06 -12.16
N THR A 115 -6.26 18.41 -12.18
CA THR A 115 -7.15 18.02 -13.28
C THR A 115 -7.64 19.24 -14.04
N THR A 116 -7.50 19.20 -15.35
CA THR A 116 -8.09 20.18 -16.27
C THR A 116 -9.26 19.53 -17.00
N TYR A 117 -10.17 20.32 -17.56
CA TYR A 117 -11.30 19.80 -18.34
C TYR A 117 -11.34 20.49 -19.69
#